data_AF-A0A958SYN5-F1
#
_entry.id   AF-A0A958SYN5-F1
#
_cell.length_a   1.000
_cell.length_b   1.000
_cell.length_c   1.000
_cell.angle_alpha   90.00
_cell.angle_beta   90.00
_cell.angle_gamma   90.00
#
_symmetry.space_group_name_H-M   'P 1'
#
loop_
_entity.id
_entity.type
_entity.pdbx_description
1 polymer ?
#
loop_
_entity_poly.entity_id
_entity_poly.type
_entity_poly.pdbx_seq_one_letter_code
_entity_poly.pdbx_strand_id
1 'polypeptide(L)' 'MDVEGKKVLDMGCGTGILAIFAEMKGANPIDAIDIDNWCYLNSLENVERNGCNHITVYEGDASLL' A
#
# COMPACT_ATOMS: atom_id res chain seq x y z
N MET A 1 15.16 3.00 -6.96
CA MET A 1 13.88 3.44 -7.55
C MET A 1 13.69 4.89 -7.15
N ASP A 2 13.36 5.74 -8.12
CA ASP A 2 13.00 7.14 -7.90
C ASP A 2 11.47 7.22 -7.85
N VAL A 3 10.92 7.24 -6.63
CA VAL A 3 9.47 7.25 -6.35
C VAL A 3 9.06 8.45 -5.51
N GLU A 4 10.00 9.34 -5.19
CA GLU A 4 9.74 10.52 -4.38
C GLU A 4 8.70 11.42 -5.07
N GLY A 5 7.62 11.75 -4.36
CA GLY A 5 6.49 12.53 -4.86
C GLY A 5 5.67 11.86 -5.96
N LYS A 6 5.90 10.57 -6.25
CA LYS A 6 5.16 9.84 -7.29
C LYS A 6 3.99 9.08 -6.68
N LYS A 7 2.92 8.97 -7.47
CA LYS A 7 1.83 8.04 -7.20
C LYS A 7 2.31 6.60 -7.43
N VAL A 8 2.12 5.72 -6.45
CA VAL A 8 2.51 4.30 -6.51
C VAL A 8 1.27 3.43 -6.33
N LEU A 9 1.21 2.32 -7.08
CA LEU A 9 0.21 1.27 -6.94
C LEU A 9 0.91 -0.04 -6.58
N ASP A 10 0.50 -0.65 -5.47
CA ASP A 10 0.92 -1.95 -4.99
C ASP A 10 -0.22 -2.96 -5.16
N MET A 11 -0.24 -3.65 -6.31
CA MET A 11 -1.28 -4.62 -6.67
C MET A 11 -0.90 -6.01 -6.19
N GLY A 12 -1.75 -6.66 -5.40
CA GLY A 12 -1.44 -7.88 -4.67
C GLY A 12 -0.49 -7.61 -3.51
N CYS A 13 -0.82 -6.62 -2.66
CA CYS A 13 0.10 -6.08 -1.68
C CYS A 13 0.51 -7.09 -0.60
N GLY A 14 -0.29 -8.15 -0.35
CA GLY A 14 0.00 -9.23 0.58
C GLY A 14 0.18 -8.76 2.02
N THR A 15 1.40 -8.33 2.36
CA THR A 15 1.74 -7.73 3.66
C THR A 15 1.80 -6.20 3.65
N GLY A 16 1.75 -5.57 2.48
CA GLY A 16 1.87 -4.11 2.32
C GLY A 16 3.30 -3.58 2.44
N ILE A 17 4.32 -4.46 2.47
CA ILE A 17 5.70 -4.04 2.72
C ILE A 17 6.29 -3.17 1.60
N LEU A 18 5.85 -3.38 0.35
CA LEU A 18 6.31 -2.56 -0.78
C LEU A 18 5.68 -1.17 -0.75
N ALA A 19 4.39 -1.07 -0.43
CA ALA A 19 3.73 0.21 -0.16
C ALA A 19 4.42 0.99 0.98
N ILE A 20 4.73 0.33 2.10
CA ILE A 20 5.47 0.92 3.24
C ILE A 20 6.85 1.41 2.80
N PHE A 21 7.59 0.56 2.07
CA PHE A 21 8.89 0.95 1.56
C PHE A 21 8.80 2.14 0.59
N ALA A 22 7.76 2.21 -0.24
CA ALA A 22 7.52 3.33 -1.14
C ALA A 22 7.27 4.63 -0.37
N GLU A 23 6.45 4.61 0.68
CA GLU A 23 6.21 5.78 1.55
C GLU A 23 7.52 6.25 2.22
N MET A 24 8.31 5.32 2.76
CA MET A 24 9.62 5.63 3.33
C MET A 24 10.60 6.22 2.31
N LYS A 25 10.37 6.02 1.00
CA LYS A 25 11.12 6.63 -0.09
C LYS A 25 10.48 7.92 -0.62
N GLY A 26 9.47 8.45 0.07
CA GLY A 26 8.80 9.70 -0.26
C GLY A 26 7.70 9.58 -1.31
N ALA A 27 7.26 8.36 -1.65
CA ALA A 27 6.10 8.18 -2.53
C ALA A 27 4.83 8.69 -1.84
N ASN A 28 3.99 9.37 -2.63
CA ASN A 28 2.74 9.94 -2.16
C ASN A 28 1.89 10.37 -3.37
N PRO A 29 0.64 9.91 -3.51
CA PRO A 29 -0.05 8.91 -2.68
C PRO A 29 0.29 7.46 -3.09
N ILE A 30 0.04 6.50 -2.20
CA ILE A 30 0.23 5.06 -2.48
C ILE A 30 -1.10 4.34 -2.32
N ASP A 31 -1.50 3.58 -3.33
CA ASP A 31 -2.66 2.70 -3.30
C ASP A 31 -2.17 1.24 -3.20
N ALA A 32 -2.65 0.49 -2.22
CA ALA A 32 -2.35 -0.92 -2.03
C ALA A 32 -3.64 -1.74 -2.17
N ILE A 33 -3.67 -2.73 -3.05
CA ILE A 33 -4.89 -3.49 -3.36
C ILE A 33 -4.59 -4.98 -3.20
N ASP A 34 -5.44 -5.70 -2.46
CA ASP A 34 -5.40 -7.16 -2.41
C ASP A 34 -6.82 -7.74 -2.42
N ILE A 35 -7.00 -8.88 -3.07
CA ILE A 35 -8.30 -9.55 -3.15
C ILE A 35 -8.59 -10.40 -1.91
N ASP A 36 -7.55 -10.77 -1.14
CA ASP A 36 -7.71 -11.53 0.08
C ASP A 36 -7.91 -10.59 1.28
N ASN A 37 -9.06 -10.70 1.94
CA ASN A 37 -9.38 -9.97 3.17
C ASN A 37 -8.30 -10.12 4.26
N TRP A 38 -7.65 -11.28 4.36
CA TRP A 38 -6.56 -11.49 5.33
C TRP A 38 -5.35 -10.60 5.00
N CYS A 39 -5.00 -10.49 3.72
CA CYS A 39 -3.91 -9.63 3.24
C CYS A 39 -4.25 -8.15 3.39
N TYR A 40 -5.51 -7.77 3.14
CA TYR A 40 -6.01 -6.43 3.40
C TYR A 40 -5.85 -6.03 4.88
N LEU A 41 -6.36 -6.84 5.81
CA LEU A 41 -6.26 -6.56 7.26
C LEU A 41 -4.81 -6.51 7.74
N ASN A 42 -3.98 -7.44 7.29
CA ASN A 42 -2.56 -7.47 7.63
C ASN A 42 -1.81 -6.26 7.06
N SER A 43 -2.15 -5.82 5.85
CA SER A 43 -1.55 -4.62 5.25
C SER A 43 -1.94 -3.36 6.01
N LEU A 44 -3.21 -3.23 6.43
CA LEU A 44 -3.66 -2.12 7.31
C LEU A 44 -2.88 -2.10 8.63
N GLU A 45 -2.76 -3.24 9.30
CA GLU A 45 -2.02 -3.33 10.57
C GLU A 45 -0.53 -2.98 10.39
N ASN A 46 0.09 -3.41 9.29
CA ASN A 46 1.48 -3.07 9.00
C ASN A 46 1.67 -1.58 8.68
N VAL A 47 0.75 -0.97 7.93
CA VAL A 47 0.75 0.47 7.64
C VAL A 47 0.64 1.27 8.96
N GLU A 48 -0.30 0.91 9.83
CA GLU A 48 -0.49 1.54 11.14
C GLU A 48 0.76 1.37 12.02
N ARG A 49 1.31 0.14 12.11
CA ARG A 49 2.51 -0.15 12.91
C ARG A 49 3.75 0.62 12.46
N ASN A 50 3.87 0.92 11.18
CA ASN A 50 4.99 1.69 10.63
C ASN A 50 4.73 3.20 10.63
N GLY A 51 3.57 3.67 11.14
CA GLY A 51 3.20 5.08 11.16
C GLY A 51 3.09 5.70 9.76
N CYS A 52 2.76 4.88 8.77
CA CYS A 52 2.59 5.28 7.39
C CYS A 52 1.21 5.91 7.21
N ASN A 53 1.15 7.10 6.63
CA ASN A 53 -0.08 7.92 6.52
C ASN A 53 -0.47 8.21 5.06
N HIS A 54 0.36 7.81 4.10
CA HIS A 54 0.18 8.10 2.68
C HIS A 54 -0.22 6.85 1.88
N ILE A 55 -0.46 5.73 2.56
CA ILE A 55 -0.91 4.46 1.98
C ILE A 55 -2.40 4.27 2.24
N THR A 56 -3.16 4.06 1.17
CA THR A 56 -4.55 3.62 1.24
C THR A 56 -4.63 2.16 0.82
N VAL A 57 -5.16 1.30 1.69
CA VAL A 57 -5.33 -0.12 1.40
C VAL A 57 -6.78 -0.38 0.96
N TYR A 58 -6.97 -1.17 -0.07
CA TYR A 58 -8.27 -1.57 -0.61
C TYR A 58 -8.38 -3.09 -0.70
N GLU A 59 -9.54 -3.62 -0.34
CA GLU A 59 -9.90 -5.02 -0.56
C GLU A 59 -10.61 -5.16 -1.90
N GLY A 60 -10.00 -5.87 -2.86
CA GLY A 60 -10.61 -6.17 -4.14
C GLY A 60 -9.59 -6.38 -5.25
N ASP A 61 -10.01 -6.12 -6.49
CA ASP A 61 -9.20 -6.33 -7.68
C ASP A 61 -8.97 -5.02 -8.45
N ALA A 62 -8.45 -5.13 -9.68
CA ALA A 62 -8.14 -3.98 -10.52
C ALA A 62 -9.37 -3.15 -10.93
N SER A 63 -10.60 -3.61 -10.65
CA SER A 63 -11.83 -2.83 -10.87
C SER A 63 -11.99 -1.63 -9.93
N LEU A 64 -11.16 -1.54 -8.89
CA LEU A 64 -11.13 -0.42 -7.93
C LEU A 64 -10.28 0.78 -8.37
N LEU A 65 -9.61 0.70 -9.53
CA LEU A 65 -8.69 1.71 -10.07
C LEU A 65 -9.35 2.73 -11.00
#